data_AF-A0A2N9LUP2-F1
#
_entry.id   AF-A0A2N9LUP2-F1
#
_cell.length_a   1.000
_cell.length_b   1.000
_cell.length_c   1.000
_cell.angle_alpha   90.00
_cell.angle_beta   90.00
_cell.angle_gamma   90.00
#
_symmetry.space_group_name_H-M   'P 1'
#
loop_
_entity.id
_entity.type
_entity.pdbx_description
1 polymer ?
#
loop_
_entity_poly.entity_id
_entity_poly.type
_entity_poly.pdbx_seq_one_letter_code
_entity_poly.pdbx_strand_id
1 'polypeptide(L)'
;MCWSDVRNGGAPCAGDPSNWAGAGGTSFAAPIVAGIQALVNQNAGGAQGNPNYVYYRLAAGGASVFHSVARGDIAVNCGGTQNCFGATTSNGGFGRRGSVEDGVLSLSSTSYDPAFGATTNWNFATGIGSIDAYSLVTNWTSGQ
;
A
#
# COMPACT_ATOMS: atom_id res chain seq x y z
N MET A 1 8.22 -1.50 17.51
CA MET A 1 6.81 -1.75 17.82
C MET A 1 6.68 -1.86 19.31
N CYS A 2 5.89 -0.99 19.93
CA CYS A 2 5.49 -1.29 21.28
C CYS A 2 4.56 -2.52 21.23
N TRP A 3 4.93 -3.54 21.99
CA TRP A 3 4.26 -4.84 21.98
C TRP A 3 3.35 -4.91 23.20
N SER A 4 2.12 -5.36 23.01
CA SER A 4 1.21 -5.63 24.12
C SER A 4 1.72 -6.77 25.03
N ASP A 5 2.64 -7.60 24.53
CA ASP A 5 3.23 -8.72 25.26
C ASP A 5 4.65 -8.43 25.74
N VAL A 6 4.74 -7.86 26.94
CA VAL A 6 6.01 -7.59 27.64
C VAL A 6 6.74 -8.86 28.09
N ARG A 7 6.08 -10.03 28.10
CA ARG A 7 6.66 -11.28 28.61
C ARG A 7 7.55 -12.00 27.59
N ASN A 8 7.41 -11.68 26.31
CA ASN A 8 8.22 -12.25 25.21
C ASN A 8 9.17 -11.22 24.57
N GLY A 9 9.69 -10.27 25.35
CA GLY A 9 10.66 -9.27 24.87
C GLY A 9 10.03 -8.05 24.20
N GLY A 10 8.70 -7.88 24.31
CA GLY A 10 8.00 -6.70 23.87
C GLY A 10 8.26 -5.48 24.74
N ALA A 11 8.51 -4.32 24.14
CA ALA A 11 8.57 -3.06 24.87
C ALA A 11 7.15 -2.50 25.07
N PRO A 12 6.74 -2.11 26.29
CA PRO A 12 5.43 -1.50 26.51
C PRO A 12 5.31 -0.14 25.82
N CYS A 13 4.10 0.25 25.45
CA CYS A 13 3.74 1.60 25.00
C CYS A 13 3.82 2.59 26.18
N ALA A 14 5.02 2.97 26.62
CA ALA A 14 5.22 3.92 27.73
C ALA A 14 5.81 5.24 27.23
N GLY A 15 5.34 6.37 27.77
CA GLY A 15 5.75 7.71 27.36
C GLY A 15 5.10 8.19 26.06
N ASP A 16 5.61 9.29 25.51
CA ASP A 16 5.01 9.95 24.33
C ASP A 16 5.11 9.09 23.07
N PRO A 17 4.02 8.92 22.29
CA PRO A 17 4.00 8.07 21.09
C PRO A 17 5.09 8.37 20.06
N SER A 18 5.66 9.58 20.06
CA SER A 18 6.78 9.98 19.22
C SER A 18 8.06 9.19 19.45
N ASN A 19 8.22 8.55 20.61
CA ASN A 19 9.38 7.72 20.93
C ASN A 19 9.13 6.21 20.70
N TRP A 20 7.92 5.83 20.30
CA TRP A 20 7.60 4.43 20.02
C TRP A 20 8.25 3.99 18.72
N ALA A 21 8.80 2.78 18.73
CA ALA A 21 9.35 2.19 17.51
C ALA A 21 8.21 1.95 16.51
N GLY A 22 8.21 2.68 15.40
CA GLY A 22 7.27 2.53 14.29
C GLY A 22 7.58 1.32 13.40
N ALA A 23 6.56 0.83 12.70
CA ALA A 23 6.74 0.01 11.50
C ALA A 23 5.63 0.34 10.51
N GLY A 24 5.80 -0.16 9.30
CA GLY A 24 4.89 0.04 8.20
C GLY A 24 5.00 -1.09 7.20
N GLY A 25 4.57 -0.82 5.97
CA GLY A 25 4.41 -1.83 4.93
C GLY A 25 2.96 -2.28 4.79
N THR A 26 2.68 -2.98 3.70
CA THR A 26 1.33 -3.42 3.32
C THR A 26 0.71 -4.38 4.35
N SER A 27 1.54 -5.06 5.14
CA SER A 27 1.11 -5.88 6.27
C SER A 27 0.35 -5.11 7.36
N PHE A 28 0.56 -3.78 7.46
CA PHE A 28 -0.22 -2.93 8.35
C PHE A 28 -1.50 -2.40 7.69
N ALA A 29 -1.50 -2.23 6.36
CA ALA A 29 -2.69 -1.82 5.62
C ALA A 29 -3.78 -2.91 5.61
N ALA A 30 -3.38 -4.18 5.46
CA ALA A 30 -4.32 -5.31 5.41
C ALA A 30 -5.28 -5.40 6.61
N PRO A 31 -4.83 -5.40 7.88
CA PRO A 31 -5.74 -5.43 9.03
C PRO A 31 -6.55 -4.14 9.19
N ILE A 32 -6.06 -2.99 8.74
CA ILE A 32 -6.82 -1.73 8.75
C ILE A 32 -8.04 -1.84 7.83
N VAL A 33 -7.83 -2.30 6.59
CA VAL A 33 -8.94 -2.49 5.63
C VAL A 33 -9.91 -3.59 6.11
N ALA A 34 -9.40 -4.66 6.73
CA ALA A 34 -10.26 -5.68 7.34
C ALA A 34 -11.14 -5.11 8.46
N GLY A 35 -10.58 -4.25 9.33
CA GLY A 35 -11.35 -3.55 10.37
C GLY A 35 -12.43 -2.63 9.79
N ILE A 36 -12.11 -1.87 8.74
CA ILE A 36 -13.10 -1.03 8.06
C ILE A 36 -14.21 -1.88 7.43
N GLN A 37 -13.87 -2.99 6.76
CA GLN A 37 -14.88 -3.89 6.19
C GLN A 37 -15.75 -4.54 7.27
N ALA A 38 -15.22 -4.77 8.48
CA ALA A 38 -16.03 -5.24 9.60
C ALA A 38 -17.09 -4.22 10.03
N LEU A 39 -16.77 -2.91 10.01
CA LEU A 39 -17.74 -1.84 10.26
C LEU A 39 -18.84 -1.81 9.19
N VAL A 40 -18.46 -2.00 7.92
CA VAL A 40 -19.43 -2.14 6.83
C VAL A 40 -20.36 -3.33 7.08
N ASN A 41 -19.81 -4.51 7.41
CA ASN A 41 -20.62 -5.71 7.70
C ASN A 41 -21.56 -5.48 8.89
N GLN A 42 -21.08 -4.79 9.94
CA GLN A 42 -21.88 -4.46 11.12
C GLN A 42 -23.04 -3.52 10.76
N ASN A 43 -22.78 -2.50 9.95
CA ASN A 43 -23.80 -1.54 9.52
C ASN A 43 -24.83 -2.14 8.56
N ALA A 44 -24.36 -2.97 7.62
CA ALA A 44 -25.20 -3.63 6.62
C ALA A 44 -25.97 -4.86 7.16
N GLY A 45 -25.80 -5.20 8.45
CA GLY A 45 -26.55 -6.27 9.11
C GLY A 45 -26.07 -7.70 8.77
N GLY A 46 -24.86 -7.86 8.22
CA GLY A 46 -24.34 -9.17 7.87
C GLY A 46 -23.09 -9.14 6.98
N ALA A 47 -22.56 -10.33 6.70
CA ALA A 47 -21.40 -10.49 5.83
C ALA A 47 -21.72 -10.04 4.40
N GLN A 48 -20.86 -9.18 3.83
CA GLN A 48 -21.05 -8.62 2.49
C GLN A 48 -20.40 -9.43 1.35
N GLY A 49 -19.71 -10.53 1.67
CA GLY A 49 -18.98 -11.32 0.68
C GLY A 49 -17.77 -10.58 0.10
N ASN A 50 -17.53 -10.72 -1.21
CA ASN A 50 -16.41 -10.06 -1.90
C ASN A 50 -16.74 -8.57 -2.16
N PRO A 51 -16.06 -7.62 -1.49
CA PRO A 51 -16.41 -6.21 -1.58
C PRO A 51 -15.90 -5.52 -2.85
N ASN A 52 -15.07 -6.19 -3.66
CA ASN A 52 -14.35 -5.55 -4.76
C ASN A 52 -15.28 -4.83 -5.74
N TYR A 53 -16.40 -5.46 -6.15
CA TYR A 53 -17.30 -4.84 -7.11
C TYR A 53 -17.93 -3.54 -6.56
N VAL A 54 -18.30 -3.54 -5.27
CA VAL A 54 -18.88 -2.38 -4.58
C VAL A 54 -17.85 -1.26 -4.50
N TYR A 55 -16.61 -1.59 -4.12
CA TYR A 55 -15.52 -0.61 -4.05
C TYR A 55 -15.30 0.10 -5.38
N TYR A 56 -15.20 -0.64 -6.48
CA TYR A 56 -14.99 -0.04 -7.80
C TYR A 56 -16.22 0.75 -8.29
N ARG A 57 -17.45 0.30 -7.97
CA ARG A 57 -18.66 1.08 -8.27
C ARG A 57 -18.70 2.40 -7.50
N LEU A 58 -18.36 2.40 -6.21
CA LEU A 58 -18.31 3.61 -5.39
C LEU A 58 -17.21 4.57 -5.84
N ALA A 59 -16.03 4.05 -6.20
CA ALA A 59 -14.94 4.85 -6.74
C ALA A 59 -15.32 5.53 -8.06
N ALA A 60 -16.08 4.85 -8.93
CA ALA A 60 -16.57 5.42 -10.18
C ALA A 60 -17.76 6.37 -10.01
N GLY A 61 -18.59 6.14 -8.98
CA GLY A 61 -19.86 6.85 -8.74
C GLY A 61 -19.74 8.23 -8.11
N GLY A 62 -18.53 8.75 -7.90
CA GLY A 62 -18.29 10.11 -7.39
C GLY A 62 -18.50 10.29 -5.88
N ALA A 63 -18.84 9.23 -5.15
CA ALA A 63 -18.79 9.26 -3.69
C ALA A 63 -17.33 9.45 -3.27
N SER A 64 -17.04 10.39 -2.37
CA SER A 64 -15.68 10.66 -1.85
C SER A 64 -15.21 9.58 -0.86
N VAL A 65 -15.42 8.31 -1.23
CA VAL A 65 -15.12 7.11 -0.44
C VAL A 65 -13.63 6.79 -0.49
N PHE A 66 -12.95 7.20 -1.56
CA PHE A 66 -11.54 6.91 -1.76
C PHE A 66 -10.75 8.19 -1.99
N HIS A 67 -9.61 8.30 -1.33
CA HIS A 67 -8.62 9.34 -1.56
C HIS A 67 -7.51 8.78 -2.46
N SER A 68 -7.50 9.25 -3.70
CA SER A 68 -6.48 8.85 -4.69
C SER A 68 -5.09 9.38 -4.29
N VAL A 69 -4.09 8.51 -4.37
CA VAL A 69 -2.68 8.87 -4.20
C VAL A 69 -2.11 9.14 -5.58
N ALA A 70 -1.74 10.39 -5.85
CA ALA A 70 -1.33 10.86 -7.18
C ALA A 70 0.15 11.25 -7.29
N ARG A 71 0.97 10.88 -6.29
CA ARG A 71 2.40 11.19 -6.27
C ARG A 71 3.20 10.01 -5.70
N GLY A 72 4.38 9.81 -6.26
CA GLY A 72 5.29 8.71 -5.91
C GLY A 72 5.16 7.55 -6.91
N ASP A 73 5.88 6.48 -6.61
CA ASP A 73 5.89 5.23 -7.36
C ASP A 73 6.16 4.07 -6.40
N ILE A 74 6.18 2.85 -6.92
CA ILE A 74 6.56 1.63 -6.19
C ILE A 74 7.85 1.03 -6.77
N ALA A 75 8.74 1.87 -7.30
CA ALA A 75 10.01 1.42 -7.84
C ALA A 75 10.89 0.85 -6.71
N VAL A 76 11.57 -0.25 -7.01
CA VAL A 76 12.53 -0.89 -6.10
C VAL A 76 13.92 -0.84 -6.69
N ASN A 77 14.92 -1.13 -5.85
CA ASN A 77 16.23 -1.56 -6.32
C ASN A 77 16.07 -2.77 -7.24
N CYS A 78 16.85 -2.80 -8.31
CA CYS A 78 16.96 -3.93 -9.22
C CYS A 78 18.42 -4.15 -9.63
N GLY A 79 18.69 -5.33 -10.19
CA GLY A 79 19.92 -5.63 -10.94
C GLY A 79 19.58 -6.24 -12.30
N GLY A 80 20.56 -6.34 -13.21
CA GLY A 80 20.30 -6.72 -14.60
C GLY A 80 20.28 -5.54 -15.56
N THR A 81 20.39 -5.82 -16.86
CA THR A 81 20.40 -4.77 -17.90
C THR A 81 19.02 -4.42 -18.44
N GLN A 82 17.97 -5.15 -18.03
CA GLN A 82 16.62 -4.99 -18.56
C GLN A 82 15.70 -4.38 -17.50
N ASN A 83 15.01 -3.31 -17.88
CA ASN A 83 14.05 -2.58 -17.03
C ASN A 83 14.65 -2.14 -15.69
N CYS A 84 15.97 -1.93 -15.67
CA CYS A 84 16.75 -1.55 -14.52
C CYS A 84 17.72 -0.43 -14.91
N PHE A 85 17.23 0.80 -14.81
CA PHE A 85 18.01 1.95 -15.25
C PHE A 85 19.18 2.19 -14.29
N GLY A 86 20.37 2.41 -14.86
CA GLY A 86 21.60 2.68 -14.10
C GLY A 86 22.35 1.43 -13.62
N ALA A 87 21.82 0.23 -13.85
CA ALA A 87 22.53 -1.02 -13.54
C ALA A 87 23.56 -1.37 -14.63
N THR A 88 24.78 -1.70 -14.20
CA THR A 88 25.93 -1.99 -15.10
C THR A 88 26.28 -3.49 -15.17
N THR A 89 25.77 -4.30 -14.23
CA THR A 89 26.05 -5.74 -14.16
C THR A 89 24.79 -6.58 -13.94
N SER A 90 24.78 -7.78 -14.51
CA SER A 90 23.63 -8.70 -14.49
C SER A 90 23.63 -9.72 -13.35
N ASN A 91 24.62 -9.66 -12.45
CA ASN A 91 24.70 -10.57 -11.30
C ASN A 91 23.89 -10.02 -10.11
N GLY A 92 22.57 -9.97 -10.30
CA GLY A 92 21.57 -9.68 -9.28
C GLY A 92 21.51 -10.80 -8.24
N GLY A 93 22.44 -10.79 -7.29
CA GLY A 93 22.31 -11.55 -6.06
C GLY A 93 21.48 -10.75 -5.06
N PHE A 94 20.28 -11.23 -4.71
CA PHE A 94 19.48 -10.67 -3.63
C PHE A 94 20.34 -10.44 -2.38
N GLY A 95 20.55 -9.17 -2.00
CA GLY A 95 21.06 -8.79 -0.68
C GLY A 95 22.55 -9.03 -0.40
N ARG A 96 23.44 -9.16 -1.38
CA ARG A 96 24.88 -9.20 -1.09
C ARG A 96 25.50 -7.80 -1.14
N ARG A 97 25.90 -7.30 0.03
CA ARG A 97 26.81 -6.15 0.20
C ARG A 97 28.10 -6.38 -0.60
N GLY A 98 28.15 -5.88 -1.81
CA GLY A 98 29.34 -5.99 -2.66
C GLY A 98 29.10 -5.34 -4.00
N SER A 99 29.10 -4.00 -4.02
CA SER A 99 29.40 -3.14 -5.18
C SER A 99 29.11 -3.74 -6.56
N VAL A 100 27.86 -4.12 -6.78
CA VAL A 100 27.26 -4.13 -8.11
C VAL A 100 26.54 -2.79 -8.20
N GLU A 101 26.74 -2.02 -9.27
CA GLU A 101 25.98 -0.79 -9.45
C GLU A 101 24.51 -1.16 -9.61
N ASP A 102 23.79 -1.15 -8.49
CA ASP A 102 22.37 -1.37 -8.39
C ASP A 102 21.62 -0.26 -9.14
N GLY A 103 20.63 -0.66 -9.94
CA GLY A 103 19.78 0.26 -10.67
C GLY A 103 18.45 0.51 -9.96
N VAL A 104 17.61 1.32 -10.61
CA VAL A 104 16.22 1.56 -10.21
C VAL A 104 15.26 0.93 -11.22
N LEU A 105 14.22 0.26 -10.71
CA LEU A 105 13.19 -0.32 -11.56
C LEU A 105 12.59 0.75 -12.47
N SER A 106 12.61 0.48 -13.77
CA SER A 106 12.20 1.45 -14.79
C SER A 106 11.50 0.76 -15.96
N LEU A 107 10.61 1.48 -16.66
CA LEU A 107 9.96 0.99 -17.89
C LEU A 107 10.90 1.02 -19.11
N SER A 108 12.09 1.61 -18.96
CA SER A 108 13.14 1.64 -19.98
C SER A 108 14.48 1.22 -19.38
N SER A 109 15.35 0.67 -20.23
CA SER A 109 16.71 0.27 -19.85
C SER A 109 17.77 1.31 -20.24
N THR A 110 17.41 2.26 -21.11
CA THR A 110 18.34 3.23 -21.71
C THR A 110 18.12 4.66 -21.23
N SER A 111 16.94 4.95 -20.68
CA SER A 111 16.59 6.24 -20.07
C SER A 111 15.78 5.97 -18.82
N TYR A 112 15.95 6.81 -17.80
CA TYR A 112 15.12 6.70 -16.60
C TYR A 112 13.66 7.04 -16.94
N ASP A 113 12.78 6.07 -16.74
CA ASP A 113 11.32 6.21 -16.81
C ASP A 113 10.70 5.55 -15.56
N PRO A 114 10.13 6.33 -14.61
CA PRO A 114 9.59 5.79 -13.36
C PRO A 114 8.58 4.66 -13.59
N ALA A 115 8.87 3.48 -13.03
CA ALA A 115 7.95 2.35 -13.12
C ALA A 115 6.76 2.54 -12.18
N PHE A 116 5.54 2.34 -12.71
CA PHE A 116 4.29 2.35 -11.93
C PHE A 116 4.05 3.66 -11.16
N GLY A 117 4.34 4.81 -11.78
CA GLY A 117 4.04 6.12 -11.21
C GLY A 117 2.57 6.27 -10.79
N ALA A 118 2.36 6.81 -9.59
CA ALA A 118 1.04 7.09 -9.06
C ALA A 118 0.42 8.28 -9.81
N THR A 119 -0.85 8.17 -10.15
CA THR A 119 -1.63 9.19 -10.85
C THR A 119 -3.01 9.33 -10.20
N THR A 120 -3.76 10.37 -10.59
CA THR A 120 -5.16 10.50 -10.17
C THR A 120 -5.99 9.31 -10.64
N ASN A 121 -6.98 8.92 -9.84
CA ASN A 121 -7.80 7.71 -10.02
C ASN A 121 -6.98 6.42 -9.76
N TRP A 122 -7.41 5.31 -10.36
CA TRP A 122 -6.74 4.03 -10.22
C TRP A 122 -5.35 4.06 -10.84
N ASN A 123 -4.36 3.55 -10.10
CA ASN A 123 -3.00 3.36 -10.60
C ASN A 123 -2.37 2.09 -10.02
N PHE A 124 -1.24 1.65 -10.57
CA PHE A 124 -0.58 0.41 -10.13
C PHE A 124 0.06 0.50 -8.75
N ALA A 125 0.44 1.69 -8.29
CA ALA A 125 1.09 1.90 -6.99
C ALA A 125 0.12 1.73 -5.82
N THR A 126 -1.10 2.27 -5.94
CA THR A 126 -2.04 2.38 -4.82
C THR A 126 -3.47 1.95 -5.14
N GLY A 127 -3.73 1.44 -6.34
CA GLY A 127 -5.09 1.14 -6.80
C GLY A 127 -5.97 2.39 -6.76
N ILE A 128 -7.19 2.24 -6.23
CA ILE A 128 -8.14 3.36 -6.02
C ILE A 128 -7.79 4.28 -4.84
N GLY A 129 -6.73 4.00 -4.09
CA GLY A 129 -6.25 4.85 -2.98
C GLY A 129 -6.73 4.41 -1.60
N SER A 130 -6.65 5.32 -0.62
CA SER A 130 -7.03 5.05 0.77
C SER A 130 -8.52 5.26 1.01
N ILE A 131 -9.10 4.51 1.95
CA ILE A 131 -10.54 4.52 2.26
C ILE A 131 -10.87 5.61 3.28
N ASP A 132 -11.87 6.43 2.99
CA ASP A 132 -12.64 7.16 4.00
C ASP A 132 -13.64 6.17 4.62
N ALA A 133 -13.37 5.75 5.86
CA ALA A 133 -14.16 4.73 6.54
C ALA A 133 -15.61 5.17 6.78
N TYR A 134 -15.84 6.44 7.10
CA TYR A 134 -17.20 6.96 7.34
C TYR A 134 -17.97 6.97 6.02
N SER A 135 -17.38 7.58 4.99
CA SER A 135 -18.00 7.67 3.67
C SER A 135 -18.27 6.29 3.08
N LEU A 136 -17.36 5.32 3.27
CA LEU A 136 -17.59 3.94 2.82
C LEU A 136 -18.79 3.30 3.50
N VAL A 137 -18.86 3.37 4.83
CA VAL A 137 -19.93 2.74 5.62
C VAL A 137 -21.29 3.37 5.27
N THR A 138 -21.38 4.69 5.16
CA THR A 138 -22.66 5.37 4.91
C THR A 138 -23.14 5.27 3.47
N ASN A 139 -22.23 5.08 2.50
CA ASN A 139 -22.58 4.98 1.08
C ASN A 139 -22.54 3.55 0.53
N TRP A 140 -22.33 2.55 1.39
CA TRP A 140 -22.15 1.15 0.98
C TRP A 140 -23.23 0.65 0.01
N THR A 141 -24.50 0.94 0.31
CA THR A 141 -25.66 0.50 -0.49
C THR A 141 -25.72 1.15 -1.87
N SER A 142 -25.08 2.30 -2.09
CA SER A 142 -25.03 2.93 -3.42
C SER A 142 -24.12 2.16 -4.40
N GLY A 143 -23.19 1.36 -3.87
CA GLY A 143 -22.32 0.51 -4.66
C GLY A 143 -22.82 -0.93 -4.84
N GLN A 144 -23.86 -1.34 -4.10
CA GLN A 144 -24.48 -2.66 -4.23
C GLN A 144 -25.26 -2.80 -5.53
#